data_AF-A0A5H8H7V5-F1
#
_entry.id   AF-A0A5H8H7V5-F1
#
_cell.length_a   1.000
_cell.length_b   1.000
_cell.length_c   1.000
_cell.angle_alpha   90.00
_cell.angle_beta   90.00
_cell.angle_gamma   90.00
#
_symmetry.space_group_name_H-M   'P 1'
#
loop_
_entity.id
_entity.type
_entity.pdbx_description
1 polymer ?
#
loop_
_entity_poly.entity_id
_entity_poly.type
_entity_poly.pdbx_seq_one_letter_code
_entity_poly.pdbx_strand_id
1 'polypeptide(L)'
;MFWIVLIIAALFFSWRNYKKNKPLIAARIAEEKEKDRLKDLRRDTRRRQWALALADILARRNGLPIKGVELVFKLDDDKRRYLAQQVKKELGLSENLDGAALRHKVEDILRRWPAGIGSSPRTFYHHLAAQGQVRDALAFDCMRTAFLTRCIAGLGWCNENEAWLVLLLNAQRAQDCFDSWEDYATAYVRARRVWLTLRDTPTALAGRDLQEATHYLQDPVSRWRQLPWNEFKIFEPI
;
A
#
# COMPACT_ATOMS: atom_id res chain seq x y z
N MET A 1 39.65 6.03 -61.18
CA MET A 1 38.98 4.72 -60.98
C MET A 1 39.41 4.00 -59.70
N PHE A 2 40.71 3.90 -59.38
CA PHE A 2 41.21 3.16 -58.20
C PHE A 2 40.60 3.58 -56.84
N TRP A 3 40.51 4.88 -56.58
CA TRP A 3 39.92 5.43 -55.35
C TRP A 3 38.43 5.11 -55.18
N ILE A 4 37.68 5.04 -56.28
CA ILE A 4 36.24 4.71 -56.26
C ILE A 4 36.05 3.25 -55.86
N VAL A 5 36.89 2.34 -56.38
CA VAL A 5 36.85 0.91 -56.03
C VAL A 5 37.18 0.68 -54.55
N LEU A 6 38.16 1.41 -54.01
CA LEU A 6 38.50 1.35 -52.58
C LEU A 6 37.37 1.84 -51.67
N ILE A 7 36.70 2.94 -52.04
CA ILE A 7 35.55 3.47 -51.29
C ILE A 7 34.38 2.47 -51.31
N ILE A 8 34.07 1.89 -52.48
CA ILE A 8 33.00 0.88 -52.61
C ILE A 8 33.33 -0.36 -51.77
N ALA A 9 34.58 -0.84 -51.81
CA ALA A 9 35.01 -1.97 -50.99
C ALA A 9 34.88 -1.67 -49.49
N ALA A 10 35.33 -0.48 -49.04
CA ALA A 10 35.21 -0.07 -47.64
C ALA A 10 33.75 0.02 -47.18
N LEU A 11 32.86 0.57 -48.01
CA LEU A 11 31.41 0.62 -47.74
C LEU A 11 30.80 -0.78 -47.67
N PHE A 12 31.20 -1.69 -48.57
CA PHE A 12 30.73 -3.08 -48.57
C PHE A 12 31.17 -3.83 -47.31
N PHE A 13 32.44 -3.69 -46.89
CA PHE A 13 32.95 -4.30 -45.67
C PHE A 13 32.27 -3.71 -44.42
N SER A 14 32.08 -2.40 -44.37
CA SER A 14 31.35 -1.72 -43.29
C SER A 14 29.89 -2.20 -43.20
N TRP A 15 29.19 -2.28 -44.32
CA TRP A 15 27.81 -2.79 -44.38
C TRP A 15 27.70 -4.27 -43.99
N ARG A 16 28.65 -5.10 -44.43
CA ARG A 16 28.72 -6.51 -44.05
C ARG A 16 29.00 -6.68 -42.55
N ASN A 17 29.91 -5.89 -41.99
CA ASN A 17 30.18 -5.88 -40.54
C ASN A 17 28.97 -5.36 -39.74
N TYR A 18 28.30 -4.31 -40.21
CA TYR A 18 27.07 -3.81 -39.61
C TYR A 18 25.97 -4.89 -39.61
N LYS A 19 25.72 -5.57 -40.74
CA LYS A 19 24.75 -6.67 -40.81
C LYS A 19 25.11 -7.84 -39.91
N LYS A 20 26.40 -8.19 -39.81
CA LYS A 20 26.90 -9.26 -38.92
C LYS A 20 26.73 -8.89 -37.44
N ASN A 21 26.93 -7.62 -37.08
CA ASN A 21 26.86 -7.14 -35.69
C ASN A 21 25.46 -6.66 -35.28
N LYS A 22 24.56 -6.35 -36.22
CA LYS A 22 23.17 -5.95 -35.96
C LYS A 22 22.43 -6.90 -34.99
N PRO A 23 22.48 -8.24 -35.11
CA PRO A 23 21.82 -9.12 -34.16
C PRO A 23 22.44 -9.08 -32.76
N LEU A 24 23.77 -8.93 -32.67
CA LEU A 24 24.48 -8.79 -31.39
C LEU A 24 24.09 -7.49 -30.67
N ILE A 25 24.02 -6.38 -31.41
CA ILE A 25 23.58 -5.07 -30.87
C ILE A 25 22.11 -5.15 -30.44
N ALA A 26 21.24 -5.75 -31.24
CA ALA A 26 19.84 -5.93 -30.90
C ALA A 26 19.64 -6.82 -29.65
N ALA A 27 20.43 -7.90 -29.52
CA ALA A 27 20.40 -8.76 -28.34
C ALA A 27 20.83 -8.00 -27.07
N ARG A 28 21.89 -7.18 -27.16
CA ARG A 28 22.34 -6.34 -26.02
C ARG A 28 21.31 -5.29 -25.61
N ILE A 29 20.66 -4.64 -26.57
CA ILE A 29 19.56 -3.70 -26.30
C ILE A 29 18.38 -4.43 -25.64
N ALA A 30 18.04 -5.63 -26.11
CA ALA A 30 16.99 -6.43 -25.51
C ALA A 30 17.33 -6.86 -24.07
N GLU A 31 18.58 -7.24 -23.82
CA GLU A 31 19.08 -7.58 -22.47
C GLU A 31 19.02 -6.38 -21.52
N GLU A 32 19.48 -5.20 -21.96
CA GLU A 32 19.38 -3.97 -21.18
C GLU A 32 17.92 -3.60 -20.88
N LYS A 33 17.04 -3.70 -21.89
CA LYS A 33 15.60 -3.44 -21.73
C LYS A 33 14.95 -4.42 -20.75
N GLU A 34 15.31 -5.70 -20.79
CA GLU A 34 14.78 -6.69 -19.85
C GLU A 34 15.32 -6.45 -18.43
N LYS A 35 16.59 -6.05 -18.29
CA LYS A 35 17.16 -5.66 -17.00
C LYS A 35 16.41 -4.47 -16.40
N ASP A 36 16.08 -3.47 -17.21
CA ASP A 36 15.32 -2.31 -16.74
C ASP A 36 13.87 -2.68 -16.38
N ARG A 37 13.21 -3.50 -17.20
CA ARG A 37 11.88 -4.06 -16.86
C ARG A 37 11.88 -4.81 -15.52
N LEU A 38 12.90 -5.63 -15.26
CA LEU A 38 13.04 -6.35 -13.99
C LEU A 38 13.27 -5.41 -12.80
N LYS A 39 14.01 -4.32 -12.99
CA LYS A 39 14.16 -3.28 -11.95
C LYS A 39 12.82 -2.61 -11.67
N ASP A 40 12.06 -2.26 -12.70
CA ASP A 40 10.75 -1.61 -12.54
C ASP A 40 9.75 -2.51 -11.80
N LEU A 41 9.72 -3.80 -12.15
CA LEU A 41 8.87 -4.78 -11.45
C LEU A 41 9.24 -4.92 -9.97
N ARG A 42 10.55 -4.94 -9.65
CA ARG A 42 11.03 -4.98 -8.25
C ARG A 42 10.65 -3.71 -7.50
N ARG A 43 10.77 -2.54 -8.14
CA ARG A 43 10.38 -1.25 -7.55
C ARG A 43 8.87 -1.21 -7.26
N ASP A 44 8.03 -1.58 -8.23
CA ASP A 44 6.57 -1.68 -8.03
C ASP A 44 6.21 -2.64 -6.88
N THR A 45 6.84 -3.80 -6.85
CA THR A 45 6.65 -4.78 -5.77
C THR A 45 6.97 -4.16 -4.40
N ARG A 46 8.11 -3.45 -4.27
CA ARG A 46 8.46 -2.79 -3.00
C ARG A 46 7.48 -1.67 -2.65
N ARG A 47 6.96 -0.90 -3.62
CA ARG A 47 5.96 0.17 -3.40
C ARG A 47 4.70 -0.40 -2.78
N ARG A 48 4.20 -1.48 -3.38
CA ARG A 48 3.03 -2.21 -2.90
C ARG A 48 3.26 -2.82 -1.52
N GLN A 49 4.43 -3.42 -1.27
CA GLN A 49 4.78 -3.96 0.04
C GLN A 49 4.79 -2.87 1.12
N TRP A 50 5.38 -1.71 0.83
CA TRP A 50 5.46 -0.58 1.76
C TRP A 50 4.07 -0.03 2.05
N ALA A 51 3.25 0.21 1.01
CA ALA A 51 1.88 0.71 1.18
C ALA A 51 1.02 -0.21 2.05
N LEU A 52 1.15 -1.53 1.86
CA LEU A 52 0.46 -2.51 2.68
C LEU A 52 1.02 -2.61 4.11
N ALA A 53 2.29 -2.26 4.33
CA ALA A 53 2.91 -2.31 5.66
C ALA A 53 2.31 -1.29 6.64
N LEU A 54 1.72 -0.19 6.14
CA LEU A 54 0.99 0.78 6.97
C LEU A 54 -0.09 0.15 7.85
N ALA A 55 -0.70 -0.95 7.39
CA ALA A 55 -1.83 -1.62 8.01
C ALA A 55 -1.47 -2.88 8.80
N ASP A 56 -0.18 -3.21 8.95
CA ASP A 56 0.25 -4.53 9.44
C ASP A 56 -0.25 -4.86 10.84
N ILE A 57 -0.27 -3.88 11.74
CA ILE A 57 -0.82 -4.07 13.09
C ILE A 57 -2.29 -4.51 13.02
N LEU A 58 -3.10 -3.82 12.21
CA LEU A 58 -4.52 -4.17 12.03
C LEU A 58 -4.69 -5.51 11.31
N ALA A 59 -3.87 -5.80 10.30
CA ALA A 59 -3.91 -7.08 9.59
C ALA A 59 -3.61 -8.25 10.55
N ARG A 60 -2.53 -8.16 11.35
CA ARG A 60 -2.18 -9.18 12.36
C ARG A 60 -3.27 -9.36 13.40
N ARG A 61 -3.82 -8.25 13.92
CA ARG A 61 -4.90 -8.27 14.93
C ARG A 61 -6.13 -9.01 14.43
N ASN A 62 -6.40 -8.97 13.13
CA ASN A 62 -7.54 -9.62 12.50
C ASN A 62 -7.18 -10.99 11.86
N GLY A 63 -5.98 -11.51 12.14
CA GLY A 63 -5.53 -12.81 11.60
C GLY A 63 -5.35 -12.84 10.08
N LEU A 64 -5.17 -11.68 9.44
CA LEU A 64 -4.98 -11.56 8.00
C LEU A 64 -3.50 -11.65 7.60
N PRO A 65 -3.18 -12.18 6.41
CA PRO A 65 -1.80 -12.33 5.97
C PRO A 65 -1.15 -10.97 5.71
N ILE A 66 0.05 -10.79 6.26
CA ILE A 66 0.88 -9.58 6.07
C ILE A 66 1.96 -9.73 4.99
N LYS A 67 2.19 -10.96 4.49
CA LYS A 67 3.20 -11.22 3.47
C LYS A 67 2.62 -11.07 2.06
N GLY A 68 3.48 -10.67 1.12
CA GLY A 68 3.13 -10.51 -0.28
C GLY A 68 2.50 -9.15 -0.63
N VAL A 69 2.15 -9.01 -1.90
CA VAL A 69 1.48 -7.81 -2.44
C VAL A 69 0.03 -8.06 -2.79
N GLU A 70 -0.42 -9.31 -2.89
CA GLU A 70 -1.80 -9.63 -3.25
C GLU A 70 -2.83 -8.99 -2.30
N LEU A 71 -3.85 -8.38 -2.89
CA LEU A 71 -5.01 -7.87 -2.15
C LEU A 71 -6.02 -8.98 -1.86
N VAL A 72 -6.08 -10.00 -2.71
CA VAL A 72 -6.98 -11.15 -2.55
C VAL A 72 -6.48 -12.05 -1.44
N PHE A 73 -7.35 -12.34 -0.46
CA PHE A 73 -7.06 -13.27 0.61
C PHE A 73 -7.51 -14.69 0.25
N LYS A 74 -6.68 -15.68 0.58
CA LYS A 74 -7.10 -17.09 0.62
C LYS A 74 -7.83 -17.34 1.94
N LEU A 75 -9.14 -17.13 1.95
CA LEU A 75 -10.01 -17.35 3.10
C LEU A 75 -11.01 -18.47 2.79
N ASP A 76 -11.31 -19.28 3.81
CA ASP A 76 -12.51 -20.12 3.78
C ASP A 76 -13.78 -19.25 3.84
N ASP A 77 -14.93 -19.86 3.52
CA ASP A 77 -16.20 -19.13 3.41
C ASP A 77 -16.63 -18.48 4.72
N ASP A 78 -16.37 -19.13 5.86
CA ASP A 78 -16.76 -18.62 7.17
C ASP A 78 -15.92 -17.39 7.56
N LYS A 79 -14.59 -17.45 7.38
CA LYS A 79 -13.71 -16.28 7.56
C LYS A 79 -14.05 -15.16 6.60
N ARG A 80 -14.42 -15.49 5.36
CA ARG A 80 -14.83 -14.49 4.37
C ARG A 80 -16.12 -13.78 4.80
N ARG A 81 -17.13 -14.52 5.29
CA ARG A 81 -18.38 -13.95 5.82
C ARG A 81 -18.13 -13.11 7.05
N TYR A 82 -17.31 -13.58 7.98
CA TYR A 82 -16.94 -12.83 9.19
C TYR A 82 -16.24 -11.51 8.83
N LEU A 83 -15.23 -11.56 7.95
CA LEU A 83 -14.53 -10.37 7.48
C LEU A 83 -15.50 -9.40 6.79
N ALA A 84 -16.41 -9.89 5.95
CA ALA A 84 -17.43 -9.07 5.29
C ALA A 84 -18.32 -8.33 6.30
N GLN A 85 -18.83 -9.02 7.32
CA GLN A 85 -19.64 -8.40 8.37
C GLN A 85 -18.86 -7.34 9.13
N GLN A 86 -17.61 -7.64 9.49
CA GLN A 86 -16.74 -6.70 10.19
C GLN A 86 -16.46 -5.45 9.35
N VAL A 87 -16.12 -5.61 8.07
CA VAL A 87 -15.84 -4.47 7.18
C VAL A 87 -17.09 -3.62 6.98
N LYS A 88 -18.28 -4.23 6.78
CA LYS A 88 -19.55 -3.47 6.71
C LYS A 88 -19.77 -2.62 7.95
N LYS A 89 -19.58 -3.20 9.14
CA LYS A 89 -19.68 -2.48 10.43
C LYS A 89 -18.67 -1.33 10.53
N GLU A 90 -17.41 -1.57 10.17
CA GLU A 90 -16.37 -0.53 10.17
C GLU A 90 -16.63 0.59 9.16
N LEU A 91 -17.30 0.29 8.05
CA LEU A 91 -17.72 1.27 7.03
C LEU A 91 -19.07 1.95 7.34
N GLY A 92 -19.78 1.52 8.38
CA GLY A 92 -21.13 2.02 8.69
C GLY A 92 -22.19 1.61 7.66
N LEU A 93 -21.98 0.50 6.96
CA LEU A 93 -22.90 -0.05 5.97
C LEU A 93 -23.90 -1.02 6.61
N SER A 94 -25.09 -1.11 6.02
CA SER A 94 -26.10 -2.10 6.43
C SER A 94 -25.59 -3.53 6.19
N GLU A 95 -25.92 -4.45 7.11
CA GLU A 95 -25.55 -5.86 7.01
C GLU A 95 -26.12 -6.52 5.74
N ASN A 96 -27.31 -6.09 5.33
CA ASN A 96 -28.02 -6.63 4.16
C ASN A 96 -27.58 -6.01 2.83
N LEU A 97 -26.66 -5.03 2.82
CA LEU A 97 -26.19 -4.40 1.60
C LEU A 97 -25.27 -5.36 0.82
N ASP A 98 -25.61 -5.70 -0.42
CA ASP A 98 -24.86 -6.67 -1.23
C ASP A 98 -24.82 -6.29 -2.73
N GLY A 99 -24.24 -7.19 -3.53
CA GLY A 99 -24.24 -7.11 -4.99
C GLY A 99 -23.71 -5.78 -5.55
N ALA A 100 -24.42 -5.24 -6.55
CA ALA A 100 -24.04 -3.99 -7.21
C ALA A 100 -24.21 -2.76 -6.31
N ALA A 101 -25.21 -2.75 -5.42
CA ALA A 101 -25.45 -1.64 -4.50
C ALA A 101 -24.30 -1.50 -3.49
N LEU A 102 -23.77 -2.62 -2.98
CA LEU A 102 -22.57 -2.63 -2.14
C LEU A 102 -21.36 -2.06 -2.88
N ARG A 103 -21.12 -2.51 -4.13
CA ARG A 103 -19.99 -2.02 -4.94
C ARG A 103 -20.06 -0.52 -5.17
N HIS A 104 -21.22 0.01 -5.54
CA HIS A 104 -21.40 1.46 -5.72
C HIS A 104 -21.11 2.25 -4.42
N LYS A 105 -21.60 1.76 -3.27
CA LYS A 105 -21.31 2.42 -1.98
C LYS A 105 -19.83 2.37 -1.62
N VAL A 106 -19.17 1.27 -1.93
CA VAL A 106 -17.72 1.12 -1.73
C VAL A 106 -16.93 2.06 -2.64
N GLU A 107 -17.28 2.17 -3.91
CA GLU A 107 -16.66 3.12 -4.85
C GLU A 107 -16.80 4.57 -4.35
N ASP A 108 -17.99 4.95 -3.87
CA ASP A 108 -18.21 6.27 -3.25
C ASP A 108 -17.31 6.50 -2.04
N ILE A 109 -17.11 5.48 -1.20
CA ILE A 109 -16.23 5.53 -0.02
C ILE A 109 -14.77 5.69 -0.47
N LEU A 110 -14.31 4.87 -1.43
CA LEU A 110 -12.93 4.92 -1.93
C LEU A 110 -12.63 6.26 -2.58
N ARG A 111 -13.56 6.90 -3.29
CA ARG A 111 -13.38 8.25 -3.83
C ARG A 111 -13.18 9.33 -2.77
N ARG A 112 -13.67 9.10 -1.55
CA ARG A 112 -13.58 10.04 -0.41
C ARG A 112 -12.48 9.67 0.58
N TRP A 113 -11.61 8.72 0.23
CA TRP A 113 -10.52 8.24 1.09
C TRP A 113 -9.63 9.33 1.73
N PRO A 114 -9.41 10.53 1.14
CA PRO A 114 -8.58 11.55 1.80
C PRO A 114 -9.15 12.01 3.15
N ALA A 115 -10.47 11.90 3.35
CA ALA A 115 -11.14 12.20 4.63
C ALA A 115 -11.06 11.04 5.65
N GLY A 116 -10.33 9.96 5.34
CA GLY A 116 -10.28 8.73 6.11
C GLY A 116 -11.35 7.73 5.66
N ILE A 117 -11.09 6.43 5.88
CA ILE A 117 -12.05 5.36 5.60
C ILE A 117 -12.60 4.77 6.91
N GLY A 118 -13.92 4.60 6.92
CA GLY A 118 -14.67 3.98 8.00
C GLY A 118 -15.31 4.98 8.96
N SER A 119 -16.04 4.45 9.94
CA SER A 119 -16.80 5.24 10.90
C SER A 119 -15.93 5.68 12.08
N SER A 120 -15.84 6.99 12.28
CA SER A 120 -15.23 7.63 13.44
C SER A 120 -16.29 8.44 14.20
N PRO A 121 -16.23 8.49 15.54
CA PRO A 121 -17.09 9.37 16.33
C PRO A 121 -17.02 10.83 15.84
N ARG A 122 -18.15 11.55 15.81
CA ARG A 122 -18.21 12.92 15.26
C ARG A 122 -17.21 13.89 15.91
N THR A 123 -16.92 13.72 17.19
CA THR A 123 -16.00 14.58 17.94
C THR A 123 -14.55 14.11 17.91
N PHE A 124 -14.22 13.01 17.23
CA PHE A 124 -12.89 12.40 17.23
C PHE A 124 -11.77 13.40 16.89
N TYR A 125 -11.89 14.10 15.76
CA TYR A 125 -10.90 15.09 15.35
C TYR A 125 -10.87 16.31 16.28
N HIS A 126 -12.01 16.70 16.86
CA HIS A 126 -12.07 17.81 17.82
C HIS A 126 -11.32 17.48 19.11
N HIS A 127 -11.42 16.25 19.63
CA HIS A 127 -10.66 15.82 20.80
C HIS A 127 -9.15 15.83 20.53
N LEU A 128 -8.71 15.36 19.36
CA LEU A 128 -7.31 15.40 18.98
C LEU A 128 -6.82 16.84 18.76
N ALA A 129 -7.63 17.69 18.13
CA ALA A 129 -7.32 19.11 17.96
C ALA A 129 -7.16 19.84 19.29
N ALA A 130 -8.05 19.60 20.25
CA ALA A 130 -7.98 20.18 21.58
C ALA A 130 -6.70 19.79 22.35
N GLN A 131 -6.05 18.69 21.97
CA GLN A 131 -4.80 18.20 22.55
C GLN A 131 -3.56 18.58 21.72
N GLY A 132 -3.72 19.32 20.62
CA GLY A 132 -2.64 19.60 19.67
C GLY A 132 -2.16 18.37 18.89
N GLN A 133 -2.98 17.33 18.81
CA GLN A 133 -2.65 16.00 18.27
C GLN A 133 -3.37 15.71 16.93
N VAL A 134 -3.70 16.73 16.14
CA VAL A 134 -4.38 16.53 14.84
C VAL A 134 -3.59 15.60 13.91
N ARG A 135 -2.25 15.68 13.96
CA ARG A 135 -1.36 14.79 13.21
C ARG A 135 -1.55 13.32 13.57
N ASP A 136 -1.87 13.02 14.83
CA ASP A 136 -2.11 11.64 15.27
C ASP A 136 -3.35 11.05 14.59
N ALA A 137 -4.35 11.90 14.27
CA ALA A 137 -5.52 11.50 13.48
C ALA A 137 -5.12 11.01 12.08
N LEU A 138 -4.12 11.64 11.45
CA LEU A 138 -3.64 11.24 10.14
C LEU A 138 -2.99 9.86 10.16
N ALA A 139 -2.24 9.51 11.22
CA ALA A 139 -1.68 8.16 11.36
C ALA A 139 -2.80 7.12 11.50
N PHE A 140 -3.82 7.44 12.30
CA PHE A 140 -5.02 6.62 12.47
C PHE A 140 -5.76 6.39 11.16
N ASP A 141 -6.00 7.45 10.39
CA ASP A 141 -6.66 7.37 9.09
C ASP A 141 -5.82 6.62 8.08
N CYS A 142 -4.51 6.86 8.02
CA CYS A 142 -3.62 6.14 7.10
C CYS A 142 -3.63 4.63 7.36
N MET A 143 -3.59 4.22 8.63
CA MET A 143 -3.62 2.80 8.99
C MET A 143 -4.94 2.15 8.63
N ARG A 144 -6.05 2.83 8.92
CA ARG A 144 -7.40 2.34 8.63
C ARG A 144 -7.69 2.31 7.14
N THR A 145 -7.32 3.34 6.40
CA THR A 145 -7.43 3.37 4.93
C THR A 145 -6.68 2.21 4.32
N ALA A 146 -5.40 2.00 4.70
CA ALA A 146 -4.63 0.87 4.17
C ALA A 146 -5.27 -0.48 4.51
N PHE A 147 -5.76 -0.65 5.74
CA PHE A 147 -6.39 -1.90 6.18
C PHE A 147 -7.73 -2.15 5.47
N LEU A 148 -8.65 -1.19 5.52
CA LEU A 148 -10.00 -1.32 4.99
C LEU A 148 -9.99 -1.41 3.47
N THR A 149 -9.16 -0.63 2.77
CA THR A 149 -9.03 -0.75 1.30
C THR A 149 -8.53 -2.15 0.91
N ARG A 150 -7.55 -2.71 1.64
CA ARG A 150 -7.10 -4.09 1.40
C ARG A 150 -8.24 -5.09 1.62
N CYS A 151 -9.01 -4.94 2.70
CA CYS A 151 -10.13 -5.83 2.99
C CYS A 151 -11.25 -5.74 1.95
N ILE A 152 -11.60 -4.52 1.52
CA ILE A 152 -12.59 -4.27 0.47
C ILE A 152 -12.17 -4.96 -0.84
N ALA A 153 -10.91 -4.78 -1.26
CA ALA A 153 -10.37 -5.44 -2.44
C ALA A 153 -10.34 -6.97 -2.28
N GLY A 154 -9.87 -7.47 -1.13
CA GLY A 154 -9.80 -8.89 -0.85
C GLY A 154 -11.16 -9.61 -0.79
N LEU A 155 -12.22 -8.87 -0.48
CA LEU A 155 -13.60 -9.36 -0.54
C LEU A 155 -14.20 -9.29 -1.95
N GLY A 156 -13.55 -8.58 -2.89
CA GLY A 156 -14.02 -8.40 -4.27
C GLY A 156 -15.06 -7.29 -4.42
N TRP A 157 -15.03 -6.27 -3.56
CA TRP A 157 -16.04 -5.21 -3.54
C TRP A 157 -15.67 -3.97 -4.35
N CYS A 158 -14.45 -3.90 -4.88
CA CYS A 158 -13.98 -2.81 -5.74
C CYS A 158 -13.04 -3.34 -6.81
N ASN A 159 -12.70 -2.48 -7.77
CA ASN A 159 -11.66 -2.75 -8.75
C ASN A 159 -10.27 -2.74 -8.08
N GLU A 160 -9.41 -3.70 -8.42
CA GLU A 160 -8.08 -3.80 -7.81
C GLU A 160 -7.20 -2.57 -8.10
N ASN A 161 -7.29 -1.98 -9.31
CA ASN A 161 -6.50 -0.80 -9.67
C ASN A 161 -6.94 0.42 -8.85
N GLU A 162 -8.24 0.56 -8.58
CA GLU A 162 -8.76 1.62 -7.71
C GLU A 162 -8.25 1.44 -6.28
N ALA A 163 -8.27 0.22 -5.76
CA ALA A 163 -7.71 -0.08 -4.44
C ALA A 163 -6.22 0.26 -4.36
N TRP A 164 -5.42 -0.13 -5.36
CA TRP A 164 -4.00 0.20 -5.41
C TRP A 164 -3.73 1.69 -5.49
N LEU A 165 -4.52 2.44 -6.27
CA LEU A 165 -4.42 3.90 -6.33
C LEU A 165 -4.59 4.50 -4.93
N VAL A 166 -5.64 4.10 -4.20
CA VAL A 166 -5.89 4.55 -2.83
C VAL A 166 -4.75 4.16 -1.90
N LEU A 167 -4.27 2.90 -1.97
CA LEU A 167 -3.18 2.41 -1.12
C LEU A 167 -1.88 3.18 -1.32
N LEU A 168 -1.49 3.42 -2.57
CA LEU A 168 -0.24 4.12 -2.91
C LEU A 168 -0.32 5.61 -2.56
N LEU A 169 -1.43 6.30 -2.86
CA LEU A 169 -1.60 7.70 -2.48
C LEU A 169 -1.66 7.88 -0.95
N ASN A 170 -2.32 6.96 -0.24
CA ASN A 170 -2.34 6.95 1.21
C ASN A 170 -0.94 6.69 1.81
N ALA A 171 -0.15 5.85 1.14
CA ALA A 171 1.23 5.60 1.52
C ALA A 171 2.10 6.85 1.40
N GLN A 172 2.00 7.57 0.29
CA GLN A 172 2.68 8.86 0.13
C GLN A 172 2.25 9.85 1.21
N ARG A 173 0.94 9.98 1.47
CA ARG A 173 0.41 10.83 2.54
C ARG A 173 1.04 10.52 3.90
N ALA A 174 1.23 9.25 4.23
CA ALA A 174 1.91 8.87 5.45
C ALA A 174 3.39 9.31 5.44
N GLN A 175 4.12 9.07 4.35
CA GLN A 175 5.52 9.48 4.21
C GLN A 175 5.75 10.99 4.33
N ASP A 176 4.79 11.79 3.88
CA ASP A 176 4.88 13.25 3.95
C ASP A 176 4.58 13.78 5.35
N CYS A 177 3.87 13.00 6.17
CA CYS A 177 3.42 13.44 7.49
C CYS A 177 4.28 12.90 8.64
N PHE A 178 5.01 11.80 8.44
CA PHE A 178 5.77 11.10 9.48
C PHE A 178 7.22 10.82 9.09
N ASP A 179 8.10 10.70 10.09
CA ASP A 179 9.56 10.63 9.87
C ASP A 179 10.11 9.20 9.97
N SER A 180 9.35 8.29 10.58
CA SER A 180 9.75 6.89 10.82
C SER A 180 8.54 6.00 11.12
N TRP A 181 8.77 4.68 11.13
CA TRP A 181 7.75 3.73 11.58
C TRP A 181 7.41 3.93 13.06
N GLU A 182 8.39 4.28 13.90
CA GLU A 182 8.23 4.55 15.32
C GLU A 182 7.34 5.77 15.57
N ASP A 183 7.56 6.85 14.84
CA ASP A 183 6.76 8.08 14.90
C ASP A 183 5.33 7.83 14.42
N TYR A 184 5.17 7.19 13.26
CA TYR A 184 3.86 6.78 12.73
C TYR A 184 3.08 5.88 13.70
N ALA A 185 3.75 4.88 14.28
CA ALA A 185 3.14 3.95 15.23
C ALA A 185 2.73 4.65 16.54
N THR A 186 3.57 5.54 17.05
CA THR A 186 3.29 6.31 18.27
C THR A 186 2.07 7.22 18.07
N ALA A 187 2.03 7.93 16.95
CA ALA A 187 0.91 8.77 16.55
C ALA A 187 -0.38 7.94 16.42
N TYR A 188 -0.31 6.79 15.76
CA TYR A 188 -1.44 5.86 15.65
C TYR A 188 -1.96 5.43 17.02
N VAL A 189 -1.10 4.98 17.93
CA VAL A 189 -1.51 4.47 19.25
C VAL A 189 -2.22 5.57 20.07
N ARG A 190 -1.74 6.82 20.00
CA ARG A 190 -2.37 7.96 20.69
C ARG A 190 -3.77 8.24 20.15
N ALA A 191 -3.91 8.38 18.84
CA ALA A 191 -5.22 8.61 18.21
C ALA A 191 -6.17 7.41 18.42
N ARG A 192 -5.65 6.19 18.32
CA ARG A 192 -6.40 4.95 18.56
C ARG A 192 -7.01 4.92 19.96
N ARG A 193 -6.25 5.34 20.97
CA ARG A 193 -6.72 5.44 22.36
C ARG A 193 -7.90 6.41 22.48
N VAL A 194 -7.81 7.60 21.89
CA VAL A 194 -8.92 8.57 21.87
C VAL A 194 -10.15 7.96 21.21
N TRP A 195 -9.99 7.31 20.05
CA TRP A 195 -11.12 6.66 19.36
C TRP A 195 -11.77 5.56 20.20
N LEU A 196 -10.98 4.77 20.93
CA LEU A 196 -11.49 3.70 21.81
C LEU A 196 -12.27 4.27 22.99
N THR A 197 -11.77 5.34 23.61
CA THR A 197 -12.47 6.05 24.68
C THR A 197 -13.80 6.61 24.19
N LEU A 198 -13.84 7.26 23.02
CA LEU A 198 -15.08 7.82 22.46
C LEU A 198 -16.10 6.77 22.00
N ARG A 199 -15.70 5.49 21.93
CA ARG A 199 -16.59 4.37 21.63
C ARG A 199 -16.90 3.52 22.86
N ASP A 200 -16.56 3.98 24.05
CA ASP A 200 -16.74 3.27 25.32
C ASP A 200 -16.19 1.83 25.26
N THR A 201 -15.06 1.64 24.57
CA THR A 201 -14.48 0.30 24.39
C THR A 201 -13.89 -0.19 25.72
N PRO A 202 -14.20 -1.43 26.18
CA PRO A 202 -13.69 -1.96 27.43
C PRO A 202 -12.16 -1.92 27.53
N THR A 203 -11.63 -1.56 28.71
CA THR A 203 -10.17 -1.42 28.95
C THR A 203 -9.38 -2.68 28.62
N ALA A 204 -9.96 -3.87 28.85
CA ALA A 204 -9.36 -5.16 28.52
C ALA A 204 -9.06 -5.32 27.00
N LEU A 205 -9.82 -4.63 26.14
CA LEU A 205 -9.62 -4.61 24.70
C LEU A 205 -8.77 -3.42 24.24
N ALA A 206 -8.83 -2.29 24.96
CA ALA A 206 -8.20 -1.03 24.59
C ALA A 206 -6.71 -0.89 24.99
N GLY A 207 -6.20 -1.72 25.90
CA GLY A 207 -4.83 -1.61 26.41
C GLY A 207 -3.72 -2.22 25.52
N ARG A 208 -4.08 -2.87 24.41
CA ARG A 208 -3.16 -3.76 23.67
C ARG A 208 -2.36 -3.05 22.57
N ASP A 209 -2.83 -1.89 22.09
CA ASP A 209 -2.29 -1.23 20.90
C ASP A 209 -0.81 -0.85 21.05
N LEU A 210 -0.40 -0.33 22.21
CA LEU A 210 1.00 0.04 22.47
C LEU A 210 1.92 -1.20 22.46
N GLN A 211 1.47 -2.29 23.08
CA GLN A 211 2.23 -3.53 23.12
C GLN A 211 2.38 -4.13 21.72
N GLU A 212 1.29 -4.19 20.94
CA GLU A 212 1.31 -4.69 19.57
C GLU A 212 2.25 -3.87 18.68
N ALA A 213 2.18 -2.54 18.74
CA ALA A 213 3.04 -1.65 17.99
C ALA A 213 4.51 -1.80 18.37
N THR A 214 4.81 -1.79 19.67
CA THR A 214 6.18 -1.95 20.19
C THR A 214 6.78 -3.29 19.78
N HIS A 215 6.01 -4.37 19.92
CA HIS A 215 6.46 -5.70 19.51
C HIS A 215 6.72 -5.76 18.00
N TYR A 216 5.86 -5.15 17.17
CA TYR A 216 6.05 -5.17 15.72
C TYR A 216 7.25 -4.33 15.24
N LEU A 217 7.53 -3.21 15.91
CA LEU A 217 8.75 -2.41 15.67
C LEU A 217 10.03 -3.19 15.99
N GLN A 218 9.98 -4.08 16.99
CA GLN A 218 11.14 -4.86 17.45
C GLN A 218 11.31 -6.19 16.70
N ASP A 219 10.25 -6.71 16.08
CA ASP A 219 10.26 -7.98 15.36
C ASP A 219 11.18 -7.91 14.11
N PRO A 220 12.29 -8.69 14.05
CA PRO A 220 13.22 -8.68 12.93
C PRO A 220 12.60 -9.10 11.59
N VAL A 221 11.49 -9.85 11.62
CA VAL A 221 10.80 -10.29 10.40
C VAL A 221 9.63 -9.38 10.03
N SER A 222 9.40 -8.28 10.77
CA SER A 222 8.38 -7.30 10.43
C SER A 222 8.73 -6.54 9.15
N ARG A 223 7.69 -6.13 8.40
CA ARG A 223 7.91 -5.26 7.24
C ARG A 223 8.43 -3.89 7.63
N TRP A 224 8.13 -3.41 8.84
CA TRP A 224 8.64 -2.14 9.35
C TRP A 224 10.17 -2.17 9.50
N ARG A 225 10.74 -3.33 9.87
CA ARG A 225 12.19 -3.54 9.87
C ARG A 225 12.78 -3.80 8.48
N GLN A 226 12.07 -4.54 7.62
CA GLN A 226 12.55 -4.91 6.29
C GLN A 226 12.42 -3.81 5.23
N LEU A 227 11.55 -2.83 5.47
CA LEU A 227 11.28 -1.70 4.58
C LEU A 227 11.49 -0.40 5.35
N PRO A 228 12.74 0.05 5.55
CA PRO A 228 13.02 1.25 6.31
C PRO A 228 12.30 2.47 5.73
N TRP A 229 11.78 3.33 6.61
CA TRP A 229 10.93 4.47 6.22
C TRP A 229 11.61 5.41 5.21
N ASN A 230 12.89 5.72 5.43
CA ASN A 230 13.63 6.72 4.66
C ASN A 230 14.42 6.16 3.47
N GLU A 231 14.58 4.83 3.38
CA GLU A 231 15.28 4.19 2.25
C GLU A 231 14.37 3.97 1.03
N PHE A 232 13.11 4.40 1.15
CA PHE A 232 12.11 4.11 0.16
C PHE A 232 11.12 5.27 0.06
N LYS A 233 10.94 5.85 -1.12
CA LYS A 233 9.86 6.80 -1.39
C LYS A 233 8.83 6.21 -2.35
N ILE A 234 7.56 6.37 -2.02
CA ILE A 234 6.45 5.77 -2.78
C ILE A 234 6.44 6.25 -4.23
N PHE A 235 6.67 7.54 -4.47
CA PHE A 235 6.69 8.13 -5.82
C PHE A 235 8.05 8.65 -6.27
N GLU A 236 9.17 8.07 -5.79
CA GLU A 236 10.49 8.44 -6.31
C GLU A 236 10.53 8.35 -7.86
N PRO A 237 10.91 9.44 -8.57
CA PRO A 237 10.96 9.43 -10.04
C PRO A 237 11.95 8.38 -10.56
N ILE A 238 11.70 7.91 -11.79
CA ILE A 238 12.59 6.99 -12.51
C ILE A 238 13.92 7.66 -12.82
#